data_AF-A0A2P2DWM3-F1
#
_entry.id   AF-A0A2P2DWM3-F1
#
_cell.length_a   1.000
_cell.length_b   1.000
_cell.length_c   1.000
_cell.angle_alpha   90.00
_cell.angle_beta   90.00
_cell.angle_gamma   90.00
#
_symmetry.space_group_name_H-M   'P 1'
#
loop_
_entity.id
_entity.type
_entity.pdbx_description
1 polymer ?
#
loop_
_entity_poly.entity_id
_entity_poly.type
_entity_poly.pdbx_seq_one_letter_code
_entity_poly.pdbx_strand_id
1 'polypeptide(L)'
;MVFARAKATDFFFFGIGSSTDIHSVISQDESLQESKPAIFQPYQHHDFYGLDSLFLSPLQVEERWNLQNVPQIQCAALGFLTLRSFLAVQMAKQPVTVYGLSPAWKAYLGKTQYFRKNPNLVAEQFVPEMVDVDSKGLESPVSEGLWEQSMYWAMPNPKGQSIFFVATGRLGESENQSISETLGKILKSNQEKFHLEKAYIRKESNSYLFIHTKEQVNPRVFYKEAESTFPEFILLCADLVL
;
A
#
# COMPACT_ATOMS: atom_id res chain seq x y z
N MET A 1 44.63 -1.41 6.53
CA MET A 1 44.48 -2.34 5.38
C MET A 1 43.99 -1.49 4.21
N VAL A 2 44.80 -1.39 3.17
CA VAL A 2 44.63 -0.50 1.99
C VAL A 2 44.00 -1.28 0.84
N PHE A 3 43.52 -0.51 -0.15
CA PHE A 3 43.03 -0.82 -1.52
C PHE A 3 41.50 -0.86 -1.65
N ALA A 4 40.86 -0.22 -2.65
CA ALA A 4 41.27 0.78 -3.62
C ALA A 4 40.02 1.36 -4.32
N ARG A 5 40.12 2.62 -4.76
CA ARG A 5 39.26 3.28 -5.75
C ARG A 5 39.46 2.66 -7.14
N ALA A 6 38.39 2.59 -7.93
CA ALA A 6 38.50 2.56 -9.40
C ALA A 6 37.35 3.35 -10.03
N LYS A 7 37.72 4.31 -10.91
CA LYS A 7 36.90 4.95 -11.94
C LYS A 7 37.46 4.48 -13.30
N ALA A 8 36.61 4.27 -14.29
CA ALA A 8 36.92 4.41 -15.73
C ALA A 8 35.59 4.53 -16.49
N THR A 9 35.17 5.68 -17.05
CA THR A 9 35.51 6.34 -18.34
C THR A 9 35.01 5.62 -19.61
N ASP A 10 34.14 6.34 -20.33
CA ASP A 10 33.81 6.43 -21.76
C ASP A 10 34.39 5.44 -22.79
N PHE A 11 33.52 5.01 -23.70
CA PHE A 11 33.87 4.69 -25.09
C PHE A 11 32.83 5.26 -26.06
N PHE A 12 33.27 6.23 -26.88
CA PHE A 12 32.71 6.58 -28.19
C PHE A 12 33.47 5.79 -29.26
N PHE A 13 32.81 5.33 -30.33
CA PHE A 13 33.34 5.40 -31.69
C PHE A 13 32.22 5.31 -32.75
N PHE A 14 32.39 6.14 -33.77
CA PHE A 14 31.57 6.32 -34.98
C PHE A 14 31.61 5.12 -35.94
N GLY A 15 30.55 4.98 -36.75
CA GLY A 15 30.55 4.17 -37.97
C GLY A 15 29.45 4.65 -38.93
N ILE A 16 29.86 5.38 -39.97
CA ILE A 16 29.05 6.01 -41.02
C ILE A 16 28.74 4.98 -42.11
N GLY A 17 27.52 4.99 -42.67
CA GLY A 17 27.16 4.26 -43.89
C GLY A 17 25.80 4.69 -44.44
N SER A 18 25.80 5.27 -45.64
CA SER A 18 24.73 6.06 -46.26
C SER A 18 23.85 5.30 -47.26
N SER A 19 22.59 5.75 -47.35
CA SER A 19 21.74 5.95 -48.54
C SER A 19 21.17 4.74 -49.32
N THR A 20 19.85 4.59 -49.31
CA THR A 20 18.97 5.02 -50.45
C THR A 20 17.48 4.86 -50.10
N ASP A 21 16.70 5.89 -50.47
CA ASP A 21 15.25 6.02 -50.32
C ASP A 21 14.45 5.01 -51.14
N ILE A 22 13.34 4.51 -50.58
CA ILE A 22 12.11 4.23 -51.35
C ILE A 22 10.88 4.64 -50.52
N HIS A 23 10.13 5.59 -51.09
CA HIS A 23 8.79 5.99 -50.66
C HIS A 23 7.82 4.81 -50.51
N SER A 24 7.11 4.74 -49.39
CA SER A 24 5.72 4.27 -49.40
C SER A 24 4.91 4.84 -48.24
N VAL A 25 4.05 5.80 -48.60
CA VAL A 25 2.68 6.00 -48.11
C VAL A 25 2.51 6.14 -46.60
N ILE A 26 2.37 7.40 -46.19
CA ILE A 26 1.66 7.82 -44.97
C ILE A 26 0.28 7.18 -45.00
N SER A 27 0.08 6.17 -44.15
CA SER A 27 -1.24 5.74 -43.70
C SER A 27 -1.31 6.15 -42.24
N GLN A 28 -1.85 7.34 -42.00
CA GLN A 28 -2.34 7.73 -40.69
C GLN A 28 -3.52 6.80 -40.36
N ASP A 29 -3.20 5.69 -39.71
CA ASP A 29 -4.17 4.94 -38.92
C ASP A 29 -3.53 4.80 -37.54
N GLU A 30 -3.48 5.93 -36.83
CA GLU A 30 -3.46 5.92 -35.37
C GLU A 30 -4.78 5.31 -34.93
N SER A 31 -4.87 3.98 -34.97
CA SER A 31 -5.85 3.28 -34.18
C SER A 31 -5.61 3.71 -32.74
N LEU A 32 -6.54 4.49 -32.19
CA LEU A 32 -6.75 4.63 -30.76
C LEU A 32 -6.92 3.20 -30.21
N GLN A 33 -5.83 2.50 -29.95
CA GLN A 33 -5.83 1.37 -29.05
C GLN A 33 -6.16 1.96 -27.69
N GLU A 34 -7.44 1.98 -27.36
CA GLU A 34 -7.89 2.19 -25.99
C GLU A 34 -7.02 1.31 -25.10
N SER A 35 -6.20 1.94 -24.27
CA SER A 35 -5.34 1.25 -23.32
C SER A 35 -6.25 0.41 -22.44
N LYS A 36 -6.19 -0.92 -22.58
CA LYS A 36 -7.03 -1.80 -21.77
C LYS A 36 -6.67 -1.61 -20.30
N PRO A 37 -7.66 -1.45 -19.41
CA PRO A 37 -7.38 -1.26 -17.99
C PRO A 37 -6.70 -2.51 -17.42
N ALA A 38 -5.72 -2.30 -16.55
CA ALA A 38 -5.05 -3.39 -15.87
C ALA A 38 -5.94 -3.94 -14.74
N ILE A 39 -6.29 -5.23 -14.83
CA ILE A 39 -7.17 -5.90 -13.86
C ILE A 39 -6.33 -6.73 -12.88
N PHE A 40 -6.42 -6.40 -11.60
CA PHE A 40 -5.82 -7.13 -10.50
C PHE A 40 -6.88 -7.96 -9.77
N GLN A 41 -6.57 -9.22 -9.45
CA GLN A 41 -7.51 -10.14 -8.81
C GLN A 41 -6.84 -10.79 -7.59
N PRO A 42 -6.89 -10.17 -6.41
CA PRO A 42 -6.45 -10.81 -5.18
C PRO A 42 -7.31 -12.05 -4.88
N TYR A 43 -6.70 -13.00 -4.18
CA TYR A 43 -7.32 -14.23 -3.66
C TYR A 43 -7.30 -14.22 -2.13
N GLN A 44 -8.14 -15.04 -1.51
CA GLN A 44 -8.40 -14.98 -0.07
C GLN A 44 -7.21 -15.34 0.83
N HIS A 45 -6.26 -16.15 0.35
CA HIS A 45 -5.16 -16.68 1.16
C HIS A 45 -3.82 -16.06 0.74
N HIS A 46 -3.58 -14.82 1.18
CA HIS A 46 -2.26 -14.21 1.08
C HIS A 46 -1.68 -14.02 2.47
N ASP A 47 -0.44 -14.47 2.65
CA ASP A 47 0.39 -13.99 3.74
C ASP A 47 0.86 -12.56 3.45
N PHE A 48 1.58 -11.94 4.38
CA PHE A 48 2.02 -10.56 4.23
C PHE A 48 2.96 -10.37 3.03
N TYR A 49 3.80 -11.34 2.70
CA TYR A 49 4.71 -11.25 1.56
C TYR A 49 4.01 -11.45 0.22
N GLY A 50 2.96 -12.26 0.17
CA GLY A 50 2.08 -12.38 -0.99
C GLY A 50 1.30 -11.08 -1.24
N LEU A 51 0.76 -10.46 -0.19
CA LEU A 51 0.14 -9.13 -0.29
C LEU A 51 1.16 -8.08 -0.74
N ASP A 52 2.36 -8.08 -0.17
CA ASP A 52 3.43 -7.15 -0.55
C ASP A 52 3.75 -7.25 -2.05
N SER A 53 3.97 -8.47 -2.53
CA SER A 53 4.31 -8.72 -3.94
C SER A 53 3.19 -8.30 -4.89
N LEU A 54 1.93 -8.50 -4.50
CA LEU A 54 0.76 -8.16 -5.32
C LEU A 54 0.49 -6.65 -5.34
N PHE A 55 0.41 -6.02 -4.17
CA PHE A 55 0.00 -4.62 -4.04
C PHE A 55 1.13 -3.62 -4.30
N LEU A 56 2.38 -4.07 -4.21
CA LEU A 56 3.57 -3.30 -4.57
C LEU A 56 4.19 -3.76 -5.90
N SER A 57 3.43 -4.43 -6.76
CA SER A 57 3.83 -4.61 -8.16
C SER A 57 3.93 -3.26 -8.88
N PRO A 58 4.61 -3.13 -10.02
CA PRO A 58 4.65 -1.87 -10.77
C PRO A 58 3.25 -1.28 -11.04
N LEU A 59 3.12 0.06 -10.93
CA LEU A 59 1.88 0.77 -11.24
C LEU A 59 1.51 0.61 -12.71
N GLN A 60 0.22 0.42 -12.96
CA GLN A 60 -0.37 0.32 -14.30
C GLN A 60 -1.34 1.49 -14.54
N VAL A 61 -1.60 1.79 -15.80
CA VAL A 61 -2.59 2.79 -16.19
C VAL A 61 -3.99 2.21 -15.94
N GLU A 62 -4.89 3.03 -15.39
CA GLU A 62 -6.29 2.64 -15.12
C GLU A 62 -6.42 1.34 -14.31
N GLU A 63 -5.76 1.29 -13.15
CA GLU A 63 -5.79 0.11 -12.28
C GLU A 63 -7.20 -0.20 -11.76
N ARG A 64 -7.64 -1.43 -11.99
CA ARG A 64 -8.92 -1.95 -11.50
C ARG A 64 -8.69 -3.20 -10.66
N TRP A 65 -9.15 -3.16 -9.42
CA TRP A 65 -9.00 -4.24 -8.45
C TRP A 65 -10.33 -4.98 -8.26
N ASN A 66 -10.37 -6.23 -8.71
CA ASN A 66 -11.52 -7.12 -8.56
C ASN A 66 -11.45 -7.88 -7.23
N LEU A 67 -12.31 -7.54 -6.28
CA LEU A 67 -12.36 -8.16 -4.96
C LEU A 67 -13.34 -9.33 -4.87
N GLN A 68 -13.86 -9.83 -6.00
CA GLN A 68 -14.84 -10.93 -6.02
C GLN A 68 -14.33 -12.21 -5.34
N ASN A 69 -13.02 -12.48 -5.43
CA ASN A 69 -12.38 -13.65 -4.82
C ASN A 69 -11.90 -13.41 -3.37
N VAL A 70 -12.24 -12.26 -2.79
CA VAL A 70 -11.93 -11.89 -1.41
C VAL A 70 -13.26 -11.57 -0.70
N PRO A 71 -14.06 -12.60 -0.34
CA PRO A 71 -15.44 -12.40 0.11
C PRO A 71 -15.54 -11.68 1.46
N GLN A 72 -14.48 -11.79 2.28
CA GLN A 72 -14.37 -11.21 3.62
C GLN A 72 -13.31 -10.12 3.64
N ILE A 73 -13.56 -9.11 4.44
CA ILE A 73 -12.66 -7.97 4.59
C ILE A 73 -11.52 -8.38 5.51
N GLN A 74 -10.30 -8.16 5.04
CA GLN A 74 -9.09 -8.33 5.84
C GLN A 74 -8.46 -6.97 6.06
N CYS A 75 -8.20 -6.61 7.32
CA CYS A 75 -7.63 -5.31 7.68
C CYS A 75 -6.28 -5.09 6.97
N ALA A 76 -5.43 -6.11 6.91
CA ALA A 76 -4.16 -6.06 6.17
C ALA A 76 -4.35 -5.74 4.68
N ALA A 77 -5.24 -6.47 3.98
CA ALA A 77 -5.51 -6.23 2.57
C ALA A 77 -6.03 -4.80 2.31
N LEU A 78 -6.87 -4.29 3.22
CA LEU A 78 -7.34 -2.90 3.16
C LEU A 78 -6.20 -1.89 3.37
N GLY A 79 -5.26 -2.18 4.27
CA GLY A 79 -4.04 -1.37 4.46
C GLY A 79 -3.17 -1.34 3.20
N PHE A 80 -2.91 -2.49 2.57
CA PHE A 80 -2.16 -2.54 1.31
C PHE A 80 -2.87 -1.80 0.17
N LEU A 81 -4.20 -1.97 0.04
CA LEU A 81 -4.98 -1.26 -0.97
C LEU A 81 -4.98 0.25 -0.75
N THR A 82 -4.93 0.69 0.51
CA THR A 82 -4.78 2.12 0.88
C THR A 82 -3.43 2.65 0.44
N LEU A 83 -2.35 1.95 0.80
CA LEU A 83 -1.01 2.31 0.35
C LEU A 83 -0.94 2.38 -1.17
N ARG A 84 -1.51 1.39 -1.86
CA ARG A 84 -1.58 1.37 -3.32
C ARG A 84 -2.28 2.60 -3.87
N SER A 85 -3.42 2.99 -3.31
CA SER A 85 -4.16 4.19 -3.73
C SER A 85 -3.36 5.48 -3.50
N PHE A 86 -2.60 5.57 -2.42
CA PHE A 86 -1.76 6.74 -2.13
C PHE A 86 -0.61 6.83 -3.14
N LEU A 87 0.10 5.72 -3.37
CA LEU A 87 1.20 5.65 -4.33
C LEU A 87 0.74 5.94 -5.77
N ALA A 88 -0.42 5.40 -6.18
CA ALA A 88 -1.00 5.64 -7.50
C ALA A 88 -1.30 7.13 -7.73
N VAL A 89 -1.92 7.80 -6.76
CA VAL A 89 -2.19 9.25 -6.85
C VAL A 89 -0.89 10.05 -6.77
N GLN A 90 0.05 9.68 -5.90
CA GLN A 90 1.30 10.41 -5.76
C GLN A 90 2.12 10.38 -7.05
N MET A 91 2.29 9.20 -7.66
CA MET A 91 3.18 8.99 -8.81
C MET A 91 2.51 9.17 -10.17
N ALA A 92 1.26 8.72 -10.30
CA ALA A 92 0.54 8.71 -11.58
C ALA A 92 -0.64 9.68 -11.64
N LYS A 93 -0.98 10.35 -10.52
CA LYS A 93 -2.14 11.26 -10.40
C LYS A 93 -3.47 10.58 -10.79
N GLN A 94 -3.55 9.26 -10.60
CA GLN A 94 -4.72 8.46 -10.92
C GLN A 94 -5.24 7.74 -9.68
N PRO A 95 -6.56 7.78 -9.42
CA PRO A 95 -7.16 6.98 -8.36
C PRO A 95 -7.17 5.50 -8.74
N VAL A 96 -7.24 4.64 -7.73
CA VAL A 96 -7.39 3.20 -7.91
C VAL A 96 -8.87 2.85 -7.90
N THR A 97 -9.32 2.08 -8.89
CA THR A 97 -10.72 1.63 -8.96
C THR A 97 -10.87 0.24 -8.35
N VAL A 98 -11.93 0.03 -7.57
CA VAL A 98 -12.29 -1.27 -6.99
C VAL A 98 -13.67 -1.71 -7.45
N TYR A 99 -13.84 -3.00 -7.67
CA TYR A 99 -15.11 -3.62 -8.02
C TYR A 99 -15.19 -5.06 -7.52
N GLY A 100 -16.31 -5.74 -7.77
CA GLY A 100 -16.54 -7.10 -7.27
C GLY A 100 -16.72 -7.15 -5.74
N LEU A 101 -17.21 -6.05 -5.14
CA LEU A 101 -17.40 -5.95 -3.69
C LEU A 101 -18.55 -6.88 -3.24
N SER A 102 -18.24 -7.80 -2.32
CA SER A 102 -19.25 -8.65 -1.68
C SER A 102 -20.24 -7.79 -0.85
N PRO A 103 -21.42 -8.33 -0.47
CA PRO A 103 -22.33 -7.63 0.43
C PRO A 103 -21.68 -7.24 1.76
N ALA A 104 -20.77 -8.08 2.29
CA ALA A 104 -20.01 -7.78 3.50
C ALA A 104 -19.08 -6.57 3.32
N TRP A 105 -18.37 -6.50 2.19
CA TRP A 105 -17.57 -5.33 1.80
C TRP A 105 -18.41 -4.05 1.75
N LYS A 106 -19.52 -4.08 1.00
CA LYS A 106 -20.39 -2.90 0.85
C LYS A 106 -20.95 -2.43 2.18
N ALA A 107 -21.42 -3.35 3.02
CA ALA A 107 -21.95 -3.01 4.33
C ALA A 107 -20.88 -2.37 5.24
N TYR A 108 -19.69 -2.96 5.32
CA TYR A 108 -18.63 -2.41 6.15
C TYR A 108 -18.11 -1.06 5.65
N LEU A 109 -17.78 -0.95 4.36
CA LEU A 109 -17.26 0.28 3.77
C LEU A 109 -18.28 1.42 3.86
N GLY A 110 -19.57 1.09 3.66
CA GLY A 110 -20.68 2.02 3.83
C GLY A 110 -20.86 2.49 5.27
N LYS A 111 -20.78 1.57 6.24
CA LYS A 111 -20.91 1.89 7.68
C LYS A 111 -19.77 2.77 8.17
N THR A 112 -18.57 2.50 7.69
CA THR A 112 -17.34 3.17 8.14
C THR A 112 -17.01 4.44 7.35
N GLN A 113 -17.80 4.71 6.31
CA GLN A 113 -17.60 5.79 5.34
C GLN A 113 -16.18 5.78 4.76
N TYR A 114 -15.69 4.59 4.43
CA TYR A 114 -14.29 4.37 4.08
C TYR A 114 -13.82 5.22 2.89
N PHE A 115 -14.59 5.24 1.80
CA PHE A 115 -14.24 5.99 0.58
C PHE A 115 -14.25 7.51 0.77
N ARG A 116 -14.99 8.05 1.76
CA ARG A 116 -14.88 9.47 2.12
C ARG A 116 -13.54 9.78 2.78
N LYS A 117 -13.03 8.84 3.59
CA LYS A 117 -11.75 8.97 4.30
C LYS A 117 -10.56 8.67 3.40
N ASN A 118 -10.74 7.83 2.38
CA ASN A 118 -9.76 7.57 1.33
C ASN A 118 -10.35 7.88 -0.06
N PRO A 119 -10.33 9.16 -0.49
CA PRO A 119 -10.86 9.56 -1.81
C PRO A 119 -9.99 9.07 -2.98
N ASN A 120 -8.78 8.55 -2.72
CA ASN A 120 -7.90 7.99 -3.75
C ASN A 120 -8.36 6.60 -4.24
N LEU A 121 -9.33 6.00 -3.54
CA LEU A 121 -9.91 4.71 -3.87
C LEU A 121 -11.37 4.91 -4.30
N VAL A 122 -11.73 4.45 -5.49
CA VAL A 122 -13.06 4.66 -6.07
C VAL A 122 -13.74 3.33 -6.30
N ALA A 123 -14.97 3.17 -5.81
CA ALA A 123 -15.79 2.00 -6.12
C ALA A 123 -16.57 2.19 -7.43
N GLU A 124 -16.50 1.22 -8.33
CA GLU A 124 -17.34 1.19 -9.53
C GLU A 124 -18.80 0.87 -9.20
N GLN A 125 -18.99 0.02 -8.18
CA GLN A 125 -20.32 -0.37 -7.72
C GLN A 125 -20.80 0.59 -6.64
N PHE A 126 -22.12 0.82 -6.59
CA PHE A 126 -22.74 1.59 -5.51
C PHE A 126 -22.45 0.96 -4.13
N VAL A 127 -21.97 1.80 -3.21
CA VAL A 127 -21.75 1.48 -1.80
C VAL A 127 -22.58 2.48 -0.98
N PRO A 128 -23.60 2.00 -0.24
CA PRO A 128 -24.51 2.90 0.47
C PRO A 128 -23.79 3.59 1.62
N GLU A 129 -23.92 4.91 1.71
CA GLU A 129 -23.48 5.65 2.89
C GLU A 129 -24.52 5.47 3.98
N MET A 130 -24.14 4.81 5.08
CA MET A 130 -25.04 4.61 6.20
C MET A 130 -24.92 5.80 7.17
N VAL A 131 -26.08 6.32 7.59
CA VAL A 131 -26.18 7.40 8.58
C VAL A 131 -25.63 6.90 9.91
N ASP A 132 -24.75 7.69 10.49
CA ASP A 132 -23.87 7.34 11.59
C ASP A 132 -24.66 6.85 12.81
N VAL A 133 -24.41 5.61 13.24
CA VAL A 133 -24.76 5.14 14.57
C VAL A 133 -23.44 4.92 15.28
N ASP A 134 -22.97 5.99 15.94
CA ASP A 134 -21.82 6.01 16.84
C ASP A 134 -20.46 5.57 16.27
N SER A 135 -20.09 5.98 15.05
CA SER A 135 -18.67 5.94 14.66
C SER A 135 -17.92 7.11 15.30
N LYS A 136 -17.64 7.01 16.61
CA LYS A 136 -16.51 7.76 17.18
C LYS A 136 -15.31 7.43 16.30
N GLY A 137 -14.90 8.39 15.47
CA GLY A 137 -13.76 8.22 14.58
C GLY A 137 -12.60 7.71 15.41
N LEU A 138 -11.96 6.63 14.97
CA LEU A 138 -10.73 6.21 15.60
C LEU A 138 -9.72 7.35 15.38
N GLU A 139 -9.48 8.11 16.45
CA GLU A 139 -8.45 9.15 16.44
C GLU A 139 -7.11 8.48 16.12
N SER A 140 -6.42 9.03 15.12
CA SER A 140 -5.07 8.60 14.81
C SER A 140 -4.18 8.89 16.01
N PRO A 141 -3.43 7.91 16.54
CA PRO A 141 -2.48 8.16 17.62
C PRO A 141 -1.22 8.93 17.13
N VAL A 142 -1.18 9.32 15.86
CA VAL A 142 -0.09 10.04 15.21
C VAL A 142 -0.51 11.47 14.91
N SER A 143 0.33 12.44 15.31
CA SER A 143 0.13 13.86 15.04
C SER A 143 0.13 14.15 13.54
N GLU A 144 -0.82 14.97 13.09
CA GLU A 144 -0.88 15.50 11.73
C GLU A 144 0.39 16.28 11.36
N GLY A 145 0.78 16.25 10.07
CA GLY A 145 1.83 17.13 9.53
C GLY A 145 3.19 16.49 9.20
N LEU A 146 3.39 15.19 9.46
CA LEU A 146 4.64 14.49 9.06
C LEU A 146 4.62 13.95 7.62
N TRP A 147 3.43 13.74 7.08
CA TRP A 147 3.20 13.07 5.80
C TRP A 147 2.13 13.83 5.01
N GLU A 148 2.29 13.90 3.69
CA GLU A 148 1.29 14.45 2.76
C GLU A 148 -0.01 13.66 2.88
N GLN A 149 0.10 12.34 2.95
CA GLN A 149 -1.03 11.44 3.11
C GLN A 149 -0.74 10.48 4.23
N SER A 150 -1.67 10.34 5.17
CA SER A 150 -1.62 9.29 6.18
C SER A 150 -3.02 8.83 6.57
N MET A 151 -3.13 7.57 6.95
CA MET A 151 -4.39 6.99 7.39
C MET A 151 -4.12 5.91 8.44
N TYR A 152 -4.81 6.04 9.58
CA TYR A 152 -4.91 5.01 10.59
C TYR A 152 -6.29 4.36 10.52
N TRP A 153 -6.33 3.04 10.72
CA TRP A 153 -7.57 2.30 10.72
C TRP A 153 -7.54 1.17 11.72
N ALA A 154 -8.70 0.90 12.33
CA ALA A 154 -8.90 -0.25 13.16
C ALA A 154 -10.18 -0.99 12.83
N MET A 155 -10.10 -2.30 12.94
CA MET A 155 -11.17 -3.23 12.67
C MET A 155 -11.27 -4.20 13.84
N PRO A 156 -12.35 -4.15 14.63
CA PRO A 156 -12.60 -5.16 15.66
C PRO A 156 -12.66 -6.56 15.03
N ASN A 157 -12.12 -7.55 15.73
CA ASN A 157 -12.20 -8.95 15.35
C ASN A 157 -12.52 -9.81 16.60
N PRO A 158 -12.93 -11.09 16.46
CA PRO A 158 -13.37 -11.90 17.60
C PRO A 158 -12.32 -12.08 18.72
N LYS A 159 -11.03 -11.90 18.42
CA LYS A 159 -9.93 -12.07 19.38
C LYS A 159 -9.40 -10.74 19.93
N GLY A 160 -9.83 -9.61 19.38
CA GLY A 160 -9.33 -8.29 19.71
C GLY A 160 -9.55 -7.31 18.55
N GLN A 161 -8.48 -6.81 17.95
CA GLN A 161 -8.54 -5.79 16.93
C GLN A 161 -7.39 -5.95 15.92
N SER A 162 -7.68 -5.76 14.64
CA SER A 162 -6.66 -5.63 13.61
C SER A 162 -6.55 -4.16 13.21
N ILE A 163 -5.34 -3.64 13.10
CA ILE A 163 -5.07 -2.24 12.73
C ILE A 163 -4.20 -2.15 11.49
N PHE A 164 -4.31 -1.03 10.78
CA PHE A 164 -3.26 -0.61 9.87
C PHE A 164 -2.97 0.89 10.01
N PHE A 165 -1.74 1.26 9.65
CA PHE A 165 -1.33 2.63 9.44
C PHE A 165 -0.58 2.72 8.12
N VAL A 166 -0.95 3.68 7.29
CA VAL A 166 -0.31 3.96 6.00
C VAL A 166 0.11 5.42 5.97
N ALA A 167 1.30 5.70 5.44
CA ALA A 167 1.71 7.06 5.15
C ALA A 167 2.64 7.14 3.93
N THR A 168 2.51 8.20 3.15
CA THR A 168 3.33 8.50 1.96
C THR A 168 3.63 10.01 1.86
N GLY A 169 4.68 10.37 1.12
CA GLY A 169 5.05 11.76 0.87
C GLY A 169 5.53 12.48 2.13
N ARG A 170 6.69 12.10 2.65
CA ARG A 170 7.22 12.69 3.89
C ARG A 170 7.42 14.20 3.77
N LEU A 171 6.80 14.96 4.66
CA LEU A 171 6.86 16.43 4.67
C LEU A 171 8.03 16.89 5.57
N GLY A 172 9.23 16.85 5.01
CA GLY A 172 10.43 17.46 5.58
C GLY A 172 11.30 16.57 6.49
N GLU A 173 12.56 17.00 6.66
CA GLU A 173 13.50 16.46 7.65
C GLU A 173 13.24 17.12 9.01
N SER A 174 12.05 16.95 9.61
CA SER A 174 11.94 17.31 11.02
C SER A 174 12.73 16.28 11.83
N GLU A 175 13.86 16.71 12.42
CA GLU A 175 14.75 15.90 13.27
C GLU A 175 14.05 15.20 14.45
N ASN A 176 12.80 15.56 14.75
CA ASN A 176 12.16 15.27 16.04
C ASN A 176 11.11 14.14 16.05
N GLN A 177 10.76 13.51 14.92
CA GLN A 177 9.93 12.29 14.95
C GLN A 177 10.40 11.26 13.94
N SER A 178 11.13 10.26 14.44
CA SER A 178 11.52 9.11 13.64
C SER A 178 10.32 8.20 13.34
N ILE A 179 10.37 7.49 12.21
CA ILE A 179 9.40 6.43 11.87
C ILE A 179 9.19 5.45 13.03
N SER A 180 10.28 5.13 13.73
CA SER A 180 10.28 4.26 14.90
C SER A 180 9.45 4.81 16.06
N GLU A 181 9.47 6.13 16.28
CA GLU A 181 8.62 6.77 17.28
C GLU A 181 7.16 6.77 16.89
N THR A 182 6.83 7.02 15.60
CA THR A 182 5.46 6.95 15.09
C THR A 182 4.88 5.55 15.31
N LEU A 183 5.59 4.52 14.87
CA LEU A 183 5.19 3.13 15.07
C LEU A 183 5.13 2.77 16.56
N GLY A 184 6.09 3.26 17.35
CA GLY A 184 6.13 3.09 18.79
C GLY A 184 4.90 3.69 19.49
N LYS A 185 4.45 4.88 19.10
CA LYS A 185 3.23 5.53 19.62
C LYS A 185 1.98 4.74 19.26
N ILE A 186 1.86 4.30 18.01
CA ILE A 186 0.73 3.46 17.56
C ILE A 186 0.66 2.17 18.38
N LEU A 187 1.79 1.46 18.52
CA LEU A 187 1.81 0.20 19.26
C LEU A 187 1.58 0.42 20.77
N LYS A 188 2.23 1.40 21.39
CA LYS A 188 2.07 1.71 22.82
C LYS A 188 0.63 2.10 23.17
N SER A 189 -0.02 2.93 22.36
CA SER A 189 -1.42 3.33 22.59
C SER A 189 -2.41 2.16 22.56
N ASN A 190 -2.05 1.05 21.90
CA ASN A 190 -2.84 -0.16 21.88
C ASN A 190 -2.42 -1.20 22.94
N GLN A 191 -1.17 -1.17 23.41
CA GLN A 191 -0.61 -2.15 24.34
C GLN A 191 -1.21 -2.13 25.75
N GLU A 192 -1.84 -1.02 26.15
CA GLU A 192 -2.55 -0.96 27.45
C GLU A 192 -3.76 -1.90 27.51
N LYS A 193 -4.33 -2.26 26.36
CA LYS A 193 -5.56 -3.07 26.26
C LYS A 193 -5.36 -4.38 25.50
N PHE A 194 -4.33 -4.46 24.67
CA PHE A 194 -4.13 -5.59 23.77
C PHE A 194 -2.67 -6.01 23.72
N HIS A 195 -2.44 -7.30 23.59
CA HIS A 195 -1.14 -7.89 23.31
C HIS A 195 -0.91 -7.96 21.79
N LEU A 196 0.29 -7.59 21.34
CA LEU A 196 0.67 -7.67 19.95
C LEU A 196 1.04 -9.13 19.59
N GLU A 197 0.20 -9.78 18.78
CA GLU A 197 0.51 -11.15 18.30
C GLU A 197 1.24 -11.14 16.95
N LYS A 198 0.91 -10.19 16.08
CA LYS A 198 1.45 -10.14 14.73
C LYS A 198 1.59 -8.70 14.27
N ALA A 199 2.72 -8.36 13.67
CA ALA A 199 2.90 -7.08 12.98
C ALA A 199 3.69 -7.26 11.70
N TYR A 200 3.26 -6.60 10.64
CA TYR A 200 4.00 -6.43 9.41
C TYR A 200 4.29 -4.95 9.22
N ILE A 201 5.56 -4.61 9.05
CA ILE A 201 6.03 -3.26 8.76
C ILE A 201 6.70 -3.30 7.40
N ARG A 202 6.26 -2.47 6.47
CA ARG A 202 6.87 -2.28 5.15
C ARG A 202 7.25 -0.82 4.96
N LYS A 203 8.51 -0.59 4.62
CA LYS A 203 9.06 0.68 4.12
C LYS A 203 9.31 0.56 2.63
N GLU A 204 9.92 1.55 1.98
CA GLU A 204 10.32 1.47 0.57
C GLU A 204 11.38 0.40 0.30
N SER A 205 12.37 0.26 1.17
CA SER A 205 13.54 -0.61 0.93
C SER A 205 13.50 -1.97 1.63
N ASN A 206 12.67 -2.12 2.65
CA ASN A 206 12.64 -3.32 3.48
C ASN A 206 11.29 -3.58 4.14
N SER A 207 11.17 -4.79 4.68
CA SER A 207 10.01 -5.26 5.43
C SER A 207 10.41 -6.09 6.65
N TYR A 208 9.57 -6.02 7.68
CA TYR A 208 9.70 -6.76 8.93
C TYR A 208 8.39 -7.46 9.23
N LEU A 209 8.45 -8.75 9.57
CA LEU A 209 7.32 -9.52 10.07
C LEU A 209 7.63 -10.01 11.47
N PHE A 210 6.90 -9.48 12.45
CA PHE A 210 6.91 -9.90 13.84
C PHE A 210 5.75 -10.87 14.09
N ILE A 211 6.05 -11.99 14.77
CA ILE A 211 5.05 -12.97 15.21
C ILE A 211 5.39 -13.37 16.65
N HIS A 212 4.40 -13.28 17.53
CA HIS A 212 4.47 -13.73 18.91
C HIS A 212 3.13 -14.37 19.30
N THR A 213 3.12 -15.70 19.35
CA THR A 213 1.94 -16.46 19.79
C THR A 213 2.04 -16.80 21.27
N LYS A 214 0.90 -17.04 21.94
CA LYS A 214 0.86 -17.39 23.38
C LYS A 214 1.73 -18.59 23.77
N GLU A 215 2.01 -19.48 22.82
CA GLU A 215 2.81 -20.70 23.01
C GLU A 215 4.32 -20.45 22.88
N GLN A 216 4.73 -19.28 22.37
CA GLN A 216 6.14 -18.96 22.10
C GLN A 216 6.77 -18.22 23.27
N VAL A 217 7.91 -18.72 23.74
CA VAL A 217 8.73 -18.03 24.76
C VAL A 217 9.37 -16.76 24.18
N ASN A 218 9.81 -16.81 22.92
CA ASN A 218 10.49 -15.70 22.26
C ASN A 218 9.75 -15.31 20.96
N PRO A 219 9.57 -14.01 20.68
CA PRO A 219 9.01 -13.54 19.41
C PRO A 219 9.93 -13.92 18.24
N ARG A 220 9.33 -14.15 17.08
CA ARG A 220 10.06 -14.32 15.81
C ARG A 220 9.97 -13.04 15.00
N VAL A 221 11.12 -12.60 14.47
CA VAL A 221 11.22 -11.45 13.58
C VAL A 221 11.86 -11.91 12.28
N PHE A 222 11.16 -11.71 11.17
CA PHE A 222 11.66 -11.97 9.83
C PHE A 222 11.94 -10.63 9.16
N TYR A 223 13.13 -10.50 8.57
CA TYR A 223 13.53 -9.32 7.81
C TYR A 223 13.68 -9.71 6.34
N LYS A 224 13.21 -8.84 5.46
CA LYS A 224 13.39 -9.00 4.02
C LYS A 224 13.70 -7.64 3.38
N GLU A 225 14.82 -7.58 2.67
CA GLU A 225 15.10 -6.49 1.73
C GLU A 225 14.22 -6.64 0.50
N ALA A 226 13.63 -5.52 0.09
CA ALA A 226 12.71 -5.45 -1.02
C ALA A 226 12.82 -4.06 -1.63
N GLU A 227 13.80 -3.89 -2.50
CA GLU A 227 13.96 -2.65 -3.26
C GLU A 227 12.69 -2.40 -4.08
N SER A 228 12.26 -1.15 -4.05
CA SER A 228 11.03 -0.68 -4.67
C SER A 228 11.33 0.61 -5.40
N THR A 229 10.68 0.82 -6.55
CA THR A 229 10.72 2.08 -7.29
C THR A 229 9.77 3.13 -6.72
N PHE A 230 9.01 2.78 -5.67
CA PHE A 230 8.10 3.69 -4.99
C PHE A 230 8.84 4.73 -4.16
N PRO A 231 8.28 5.96 -4.01
CA PRO A 231 8.79 6.97 -3.09
C PRO A 231 8.71 6.49 -1.63
N GLU A 232 9.28 7.27 -0.70
CA GLU A 232 9.25 6.95 0.72
C GLU A 232 7.81 6.73 1.23
N PHE A 233 7.59 5.60 1.89
CA PHE A 233 6.31 5.23 2.47
C PHE A 233 6.47 4.35 3.71
N ILE A 234 5.40 4.24 4.49
CA ILE A 234 5.28 3.26 5.58
C ILE A 234 3.92 2.59 5.50
N LEU A 235 3.92 1.28 5.67
CA LEU A 235 2.75 0.47 5.99
C LEU A 235 3.03 -0.32 7.26
N LEU A 236 2.15 -0.16 8.26
CA LEU A 236 2.04 -1.04 9.40
C LEU A 236 0.71 -1.78 9.29
N CYS A 237 0.72 -3.10 9.43
CA CYS A 237 -0.46 -3.91 9.69
C CYS A 237 -0.20 -4.70 10.96
N ALA A 238 -1.14 -4.72 11.91
CA ALA A 238 -0.96 -5.47 13.15
C ALA A 238 -2.25 -6.13 13.63
N ASP A 239 -2.10 -7.32 14.22
CA ASP A 239 -3.15 -8.03 14.93
C ASP A 239 -2.86 -7.93 16.44
N LEU A 240 -3.84 -7.36 17.13
CA LEU A 240 -3.82 -7.09 18.56
C LEU A 240 -4.89 -7.97 19.21
N VAL A 241 -4.52 -8.71 20.25
CA VAL A 241 -5.39 -9.67 20.94
C VAL A 241 -5.61 -9.24 22.37
N LEU A 242 -6.82 -9.45 22.89
CA LEU A 242 -7.15 -9.18 24.29
C LEU A 242 -6.34 -10.04 25.26
#